data_AF-A0A2E5RNH6-F1
#
_entry.id   AF-A0A2E5RNH6-F1
#
_cell.length_a   1.000
_cell.length_b   1.000
_cell.length_c   1.000
_cell.angle_alpha   90.00
_cell.angle_beta   90.00
_cell.angle_gamma   90.00
#
_symmetry.space_group_name_H-M   'P 1'
#
loop_
_entity.id
_entity.type
_entity.pdbx_description
1 polymer ?
#
loop_
_entity_poly.entity_id
_entity_poly.type
_entity_poly.pdbx_seq_one_letter_code
_entity_poly.pdbx_strand_id
1 'polypeptide(L)'
;MERDDIKEYSLGAQHSEEEGRKIRKNIVKVTILLTIITAVEVIVGILFSRSNPNVSDWAWAMIKYGYIVLTLIKAGYIVMEFMHLGHERKGMKLTVLVPYIVFVLYLIFISVTEALAVSDSNFPLN
;
A
#
# COMPACT_ATOMS: atom_id res chain seq x y z
N MET A 1 13.06 39.33 31.96
CA MET A 1 13.94 38.15 31.89
C MET A 1 13.68 37.49 30.56
N GLU A 2 14.67 37.43 29.66
CA GLU A 2 14.61 36.45 28.58
C GLU A 2 14.59 35.06 29.22
N ARG A 3 13.67 34.21 28.81
CA ARG A 3 13.54 32.82 29.29
C ARG A 3 14.61 31.98 28.57
N ASP A 4 15.77 31.87 29.21
CA ASP A 4 16.97 31.19 28.68
C ASP A 4 16.83 29.65 28.66
N ASP A 5 15.79 29.13 29.29
CA ASP A 5 15.45 27.70 29.44
C ASP A 5 14.82 27.06 28.18
N ILE A 6 14.39 27.86 27.20
CA ILE A 6 13.65 27.37 26.03
C ILE A 6 14.58 26.82 24.92
N LYS A 7 15.85 27.28 24.87
CA LYS A 7 16.80 26.86 23.84
C LYS A 7 17.42 25.49 24.14
N GLU A 8 17.63 25.17 25.40
CA GLU A 8 18.48 24.05 25.82
C GLU A 8 17.88 22.67 25.53
N TYR A 9 16.56 22.51 25.65
CA TYR A 9 15.88 21.23 25.36
C TYR A 9 15.78 20.92 23.85
N SER A 10 15.86 21.95 22.99
CA SER A 10 15.69 21.81 21.54
C SER A 10 16.99 21.53 20.78
N LEU A 11 18.15 21.80 21.42
CA LEU A 11 19.47 21.69 20.80
C LEU A 11 19.94 20.23 20.62
N GLY A 12 19.50 19.31 21.49
CA GLY A 12 19.88 17.89 21.45
C GLY A 12 18.95 16.99 20.62
N ALA A 13 17.81 17.51 20.17
CA ALA A 13 16.78 16.74 19.44
C ALA A 13 16.93 16.82 17.91
N GLN A 14 18.12 17.16 17.40
CA GLN A 14 18.38 17.22 15.97
C GLN A 14 19.05 15.93 15.51
N HIS A 15 18.38 15.20 14.61
CA HIS A 15 18.99 14.07 13.91
C HIS A 15 20.22 14.57 13.14
N SER A 16 21.30 13.78 13.14
CA SER A 16 22.48 14.14 12.35
C SER A 16 22.10 14.26 10.87
N GLU A 17 22.67 15.26 10.18
CA GLU A 17 22.43 15.43 8.74
C GLU A 17 22.78 14.17 7.92
N GLU A 18 23.70 13.35 8.43
CA GLU A 18 24.07 12.08 7.82
C GLU A 18 22.96 11.03 7.89
N GLU A 19 22.26 10.93 9.02
CA GLU A 19 21.11 10.03 9.19
C GLU A 19 19.92 10.50 8.33
N GLY A 20 19.62 11.80 8.36
CA GLY A 20 18.56 12.39 7.54
C GLY A 20 18.78 12.17 6.04
N ARG A 21 20.05 12.27 5.58
CA ARG A 21 20.41 12.00 4.18
C ARG A 21 20.14 10.54 3.78
N LYS A 22 20.41 9.57 4.66
CA LYS A 22 20.15 8.15 4.39
C LYS A 22 18.65 7.88 4.26
N ILE A 23 17.83 8.42 5.16
CA ILE A 23 16.37 8.26 5.13
C ILE A 23 15.79 8.85 3.84
N ARG A 24 16.14 10.11 3.50
CA ARG A 24 15.69 10.75 2.26
C ARG A 24 16.07 9.93 1.02
N LYS A 25 17.27 9.37 1.00
CA LYS A 25 17.74 8.53 -0.11
C LYS A 25 16.93 7.24 -0.25
N ASN A 26 16.58 6.59 0.86
CA ASN A 26 15.78 5.37 0.84
C ASN A 26 14.34 5.65 0.37
N ILE A 27 13.73 6.72 0.87
CA ILE A 27 12.40 7.17 0.43
C ILE A 27 12.39 7.36 -1.09
N VAL A 28 13.33 8.14 -1.64
CA VAL A 28 13.40 8.37 -3.10
C VAL A 28 13.61 7.06 -3.88
N LYS A 29 14.47 6.17 -3.39
CA LYS A 29 14.72 4.87 -4.02
C LYS A 29 13.45 4.02 -4.07
N VAL A 30 12.71 3.92 -2.96
CA VAL A 30 11.49 3.12 -2.88
C VAL A 30 10.36 3.76 -3.68
N THR A 31 10.23 5.09 -3.68
CA THR A 31 9.28 5.82 -4.55
C THR A 31 9.51 5.49 -6.01
N ILE A 32 10.75 5.59 -6.50
CA ILE A 32 11.08 5.29 -7.90
C ILE A 32 10.78 3.82 -8.22
N LEU A 33 11.18 2.90 -7.34
CA LEU A 33 10.90 1.47 -7.52
C LEU A 33 9.39 1.19 -7.67
N LEU A 34 8.58 1.69 -6.74
CA LEU A 34 7.14 1.49 -6.74
C LEU A 34 6.47 2.18 -7.93
N THR A 35 6.99 3.34 -8.35
CA THR A 35 6.50 4.05 -9.53
C THR A 35 6.74 3.24 -10.80
N ILE A 36 7.95 2.68 -10.97
CA ILE A 36 8.29 1.84 -12.12
C ILE A 36 7.42 0.59 -12.15
N ILE A 37 7.28 -0.11 -11.02
CA ILE A 37 6.41 -1.31 -10.93
C ILE A 37 4.98 -0.95 -11.33
N THR A 38 4.46 0.16 -10.82
CA THR A 38 3.10 0.63 -11.13
C THR A 38 2.94 1.01 -12.59
N ALA A 39 3.93 1.67 -13.20
CA ALA A 39 3.91 2.00 -14.61
C ALA A 39 3.89 0.73 -15.48
N VAL A 40 4.68 -0.29 -15.12
CA VAL A 40 4.69 -1.59 -15.81
C VAL A 40 3.33 -2.28 -15.68
N GLU A 41 2.71 -2.31 -14.50
CA GLU A 41 1.36 -2.89 -14.33
C GLU A 41 0.31 -2.17 -15.19
N VAL A 42 0.36 -0.84 -15.28
CA VAL A 42 -0.58 -0.10 -16.14
C VAL A 42 -0.34 -0.46 -17.61
N ILE A 43 0.91 -0.51 -18.07
CA ILE A 43 1.26 -0.90 -19.44
C ILE A 43 0.78 -2.32 -19.76
N VAL A 44 1.04 -3.28 -18.86
CA VAL A 44 0.58 -4.66 -19.02
C VAL A 44 -0.96 -4.71 -19.05
N GLY A 45 -1.63 -3.91 -18.22
CA GLY A 45 -3.09 -3.86 -18.16
C GLY A 45 -3.72 -3.33 -19.45
N ILE A 46 -3.05 -2.38 -20.11
CA ILE A 46 -3.48 -1.82 -21.40
C ILE A 46 -3.23 -2.83 -22.54
N LEU A 47 -2.01 -3.37 -22.63
CA LEU A 47 -1.60 -4.23 -23.75
C LEU A 47 -2.22 -5.63 -23.69
N PHE A 48 -2.33 -6.20 -22.49
CA PHE A 48 -2.83 -7.55 -22.25
C PHE A 48 -4.22 -7.56 -21.60
N SER A 49 -5.06 -6.59 -21.98
CA SER A 49 -6.45 -6.51 -21.50
C SER A 49 -7.28 -7.71 -21.98
N ARG A 50 -8.35 -8.04 -21.22
CA ARG A 50 -9.30 -9.11 -21.60
C ARG A 50 -9.93 -8.92 -22.98
N SER A 51 -10.05 -7.68 -23.44
CA SER A 51 -10.58 -7.35 -24.76
C SER A 51 -9.62 -7.67 -25.92
N ASN A 52 -8.35 -7.98 -25.64
CA ASN A 52 -7.39 -8.34 -26.68
C ASN A 52 -7.61 -9.80 -27.11
N PRO A 53 -7.98 -10.06 -28.38
CA PRO A 53 -8.25 -11.42 -28.87
C PRO A 53 -7.03 -12.34 -28.85
N ASN A 54 -5.81 -11.78 -28.71
CA ASN A 54 -4.56 -12.55 -28.63
C ASN A 54 -4.21 -12.98 -27.19
N VAL A 55 -5.03 -12.64 -26.19
CA VAL A 55 -4.81 -13.01 -24.79
C VAL A 55 -5.76 -14.15 -24.43
N SER A 56 -5.21 -15.30 -24.09
CA SER A 56 -6.00 -16.45 -23.65
C SER A 56 -6.61 -16.21 -22.26
N ASP A 57 -7.74 -16.86 -21.96
CA ASP A 57 -8.39 -16.78 -20.64
C ASP A 57 -7.44 -17.19 -19.50
N TRP A 58 -6.58 -18.18 -19.75
CA TRP A 58 -5.55 -18.61 -18.80
C TRP A 58 -4.53 -17.51 -18.54
N ALA A 59 -4.00 -16.86 -19.59
CA ALA A 59 -3.06 -15.75 -19.44
C ALA A 59 -3.69 -14.58 -18.68
N TRP A 60 -4.94 -14.26 -18.98
CA TRP A 60 -5.68 -13.22 -18.28
C TRP A 60 -5.91 -13.55 -16.79
N ALA A 61 -6.20 -14.81 -16.46
CA ALA A 61 -6.31 -15.25 -15.07
C ALA A 61 -4.99 -15.08 -14.31
N MET A 62 -3.86 -15.46 -14.93
CA MET A 62 -2.53 -15.30 -14.35
C MET A 62 -2.18 -13.82 -14.10
N ILE A 63 -2.48 -12.93 -15.04
CA ILE A 63 -2.27 -11.48 -14.88
C ILE A 63 -3.08 -10.96 -13.69
N LYS A 64 -4.36 -11.35 -13.58
CA LYS A 64 -5.25 -10.93 -12.49
C LYS A 64 -4.73 -11.35 -11.11
N TYR A 65 -4.37 -12.62 -10.93
CA TYR A 65 -3.80 -13.08 -9.66
C TYR A 65 -2.44 -12.46 -9.38
N GLY A 66 -1.62 -12.27 -10.43
CA GLY A 66 -0.36 -11.53 -10.34
C GLY A 66 -0.54 -10.11 -9.80
N TYR A 67 -1.58 -9.40 -10.25
CA TYR A 67 -1.86 -8.03 -9.80
C TYR A 67 -2.28 -7.98 -8.34
N ILE A 68 -3.06 -8.96 -7.88
CA ILE A 68 -3.44 -9.07 -6.46
C ILE A 68 -2.18 -9.24 -5.60
N VAL A 69 -1.31 -10.19 -5.97
CA VAL A 69 -0.07 -10.45 -5.22
C VAL A 69 0.87 -9.25 -5.26
N LEU A 70 1.08 -8.66 -6.43
CA LEU A 70 1.95 -7.50 -6.60
C LEU A 70 1.43 -6.28 -5.84
N THR A 71 0.11 -6.11 -5.74
CA THR A 71 -0.52 -5.07 -4.92
C THR A 71 -0.26 -5.28 -3.43
N LEU A 72 -0.35 -6.51 -2.92
CA LEU A 72 -0.01 -6.82 -1.54
C LEU A 72 1.47 -6.56 -1.23
N ILE A 73 2.37 -6.93 -2.15
CA ILE A 73 3.81 -6.66 -2.02
C ILE A 73 4.05 -5.15 -1.95
N LYS A 74 3.47 -4.37 -2.87
CA LYS A 74 3.59 -2.90 -2.87
C LYS A 74 3.04 -2.29 -1.58
N ALA A 75 1.88 -2.73 -1.11
CA ALA A 75 1.31 -2.27 0.16
C ALA A 75 2.28 -2.53 1.33
N GLY A 76 2.91 -3.72 1.37
CA GLY A 76 3.96 -4.03 2.34
C GLY A 76 5.14 -3.05 2.28
N TYR A 77 5.68 -2.79 1.08
CA TYR A 77 6.76 -1.81 0.90
C TYR A 77 6.36 -0.40 1.34
N ILE A 78 5.13 0.03 1.05
CA ILE A 78 4.63 1.36 1.46
C ILE A 78 4.55 1.47 2.98
N VAL A 79 3.97 0.47 3.64
CA VAL A 79 3.84 0.45 5.11
C VAL A 79 5.21 0.42 5.78
N MET A 80 6.14 -0.38 5.27
CA MET A 80 7.47 -0.48 5.89
C MET A 80 8.28 0.81 5.74
N GLU A 81 8.30 1.42 4.55
CA GLU A 81 9.19 2.55 4.24
C GLU A 81 8.53 3.92 4.45
N PHE A 82 7.37 4.19 3.84
CA PHE A 82 6.75 5.53 3.88
C PHE A 82 6.08 5.83 5.21
N MET A 83 5.50 4.81 5.85
CA MET A 83 4.94 4.96 7.20
C MET A 83 6.00 4.75 8.28
N HIS A 84 7.25 4.46 7.90
CA HIS A 84 8.39 4.20 8.79
C HIS A 84 8.19 3.06 9.80
N LEU A 85 7.12 2.28 9.66
CA LEU A 85 6.73 1.23 10.62
C LEU A 85 7.74 0.06 10.65
N GLY A 86 8.59 -0.08 9.63
CA GLY A 86 9.58 -1.15 9.55
C GLY A 86 10.52 -1.21 10.75
N HIS A 87 11.02 -0.06 11.19
CA HIS A 87 12.01 0.05 12.28
C HIS A 87 11.38 0.35 13.65
N GLU A 88 10.05 0.44 13.71
CA GLU A 88 9.34 0.79 14.93
C GLU A 88 9.07 -0.40 15.86
N ARG A 89 8.74 -0.07 17.11
CA ARG A 89 8.39 -1.05 18.14
C ARG A 89 7.18 -1.88 17.69
N LYS A 90 7.19 -3.17 18.04
CA LYS A 90 6.11 -4.11 17.68
C LYS A 90 4.72 -3.64 18.13
N GLY A 91 4.62 -2.96 19.27
CA GLY A 91 3.37 -2.37 19.75
C GLY A 91 2.82 -1.33 18.79
N MET A 92 3.63 -0.34 18.38
CA MET A 92 3.20 0.70 17.45
C MET A 92 2.84 0.14 16.07
N LYS A 93 3.59 -0.88 15.62
CA LYS A 93 3.22 -1.63 14.41
C LYS A 93 1.82 -2.23 14.46
N LEU A 94 1.51 -2.95 15.54
CA LEU A 94 0.20 -3.60 15.68
C LEU A 94 -0.93 -2.58 15.85
N THR A 95 -0.70 -1.48 16.57
CA THR A 95 -1.70 -0.42 16.76
C THR A 95 -2.16 0.19 15.44
N VAL A 96 -1.26 0.32 14.45
CA VAL A 96 -1.62 0.85 13.13
C VAL A 96 -2.14 -0.26 12.21
N LEU A 97 -1.48 -1.42 12.19
CA LEU A 97 -1.75 -2.48 11.22
C LEU A 97 -3.06 -3.22 11.52
N VAL A 98 -3.41 -3.44 12.80
CA VAL A 98 -4.62 -4.19 13.17
C VAL A 98 -5.90 -3.47 12.74
N PRO A 99 -6.13 -2.18 13.08
CA PRO A 99 -7.32 -1.47 12.61
C PRO A 99 -7.42 -1.43 11.08
N TYR A 100 -6.28 -1.26 10.40
CA TYR A 100 -6.22 -1.22 8.95
C TYR A 100 -6.64 -2.56 8.32
N ILE A 101 -6.12 -3.69 8.82
CA ILE A 101 -6.49 -5.02 8.33
C ILE A 101 -7.97 -5.30 8.61
N VAL A 102 -8.45 -5.03 9.82
CA VAL A 102 -9.86 -5.23 10.18
C VAL A 102 -10.76 -4.40 9.28
N PHE A 103 -10.39 -3.15 9.02
CA PHE A 103 -11.14 -2.28 8.12
C PHE A 103 -11.20 -2.83 6.69
N VAL A 104 -10.08 -3.27 6.11
CA VAL A 104 -10.07 -3.86 4.76
C VAL A 104 -10.91 -5.14 4.70
N LEU A 105 -10.81 -6.02 5.69
CA LEU A 105 -11.63 -7.24 5.75
C LEU A 105 -13.12 -6.92 5.86
N TYR A 106 -13.47 -5.92 6.67
CA TYR A 106 -14.85 -5.45 6.79
C TYR A 106 -15.37 -4.86 5.47
N LEU A 107 -14.56 -4.09 4.75
CA LEU A 107 -14.92 -3.56 3.42
C LEU A 107 -15.14 -4.69 2.40
N ILE A 108 -14.31 -5.73 2.42
CA ILE A 108 -14.49 -6.90 1.56
C ILE A 108 -15.80 -7.61 1.92
N PHE A 109 -16.04 -7.85 3.21
CA PHE A 109 -17.26 -8.48 3.70
C PHE A 109 -18.51 -7.74 3.20
N ILE A 110 -18.61 -6.44 3.48
CA ILE A 110 -19.79 -5.67 3.10
C ILE A 110 -19.94 -5.56 1.58
N SER A 111 -18.84 -5.43 0.82
CA SER A 111 -18.91 -5.37 -0.65
C SER A 111 -19.45 -6.67 -1.24
N VAL A 112 -19.04 -7.83 -0.69
CA VAL A 112 -19.52 -9.14 -1.15
C VAL A 112 -20.98 -9.35 -0.75
N THR A 113 -21.38 -9.03 0.49
CA THR A 113 -22.77 -9.22 0.94
C THR A 113 -23.74 -8.35 0.15
N GLU A 114 -23.39 -7.07 -0.07
CA GLU A 114 -24.22 -6.15 -0.85
C GLU A 114 -24.28 -6.55 -2.33
N ALA A 115 -23.16 -6.97 -2.92
CA ALA A 115 -23.15 -7.43 -4.30
C ALA A 115 -24.05 -8.66 -4.52
N LEU A 116 -24.06 -9.61 -3.57
CA LEU A 116 -24.93 -10.77 -3.62
C LEU A 116 -26.40 -10.38 -3.44
N ALA A 117 -26.73 -9.55 -2.45
CA ALA A 117 -28.10 -9.09 -2.22
C ALA A 117 -28.68 -8.32 -3.43
N VAL A 118 -27.87 -7.45 -4.04
CA VAL A 118 -28.23 -6.72 -5.25
C VAL A 118 -28.42 -7.68 -6.43
N SER A 119 -27.56 -8.69 -6.57
CA SER A 119 -27.69 -9.72 -7.61
C SER A 119 -29.00 -10.47 -7.47
N ASP A 120 -29.34 -10.94 -6.28
CA ASP A 120 -30.57 -11.72 -6.02
C ASP A 120 -31.83 -10.88 -6.27
N SER A 121 -31.79 -9.58 -5.96
CA SER A 121 -32.94 -8.68 -6.19
C SER A 121 -33.17 -8.34 -7.66
N ASN A 122 -32.11 -8.21 -8.47
CA ASN A 122 -32.21 -7.76 -9.87
C ASN A 122 -32.25 -8.93 -10.85
N PHE A 123 -31.68 -10.08 -10.47
CA PHE A 123 -31.63 -11.29 -11.25
C PHE A 123 -32.02 -12.48 -10.37
N PRO A 124 -33.30 -12.56 -9.96
CA PRO A 124 -33.76 -13.68 -9.15
C PRO A 124 -33.51 -14.98 -9.92
N LEU A 125 -32.68 -15.85 -9.34
CA LEU A 125 -32.48 -17.20 -9.87
C LEU A 125 -33.74 -17.99 -9.57
N ASN A 126 -34.54 -18.25 -10.61
CA ASN A 126 -35.67 -19.17 -10.57
C ASN A 126 -35.24 -20.57 -10.14
#